data_AF-A0AAN5AQC1-F1
#
_entry.id   AF-A0AAN5AQC1-F1
#
_cell.length_a   1.000
_cell.length_b   1.000
_cell.length_c   1.000
_cell.angle_alpha   90.00
_cell.angle_beta   90.00
_cell.angle_gamma   90.00
#
_symmetry.space_group_name_H-M   'P 1'
#
loop_
_entity.id
_entity.type
_entity.pdbx_description
1 polymer ?
#
loop_
_entity_poly.entity_id
_entity_poly.type
_entity_poly.pdbx_seq_one_letter_code
_entity_poly.pdbx_strand_id
1 'polypeptide(L)'
;MNLERDISYKDAFQILCYENSTPAFFANKVLLVEGDSDFIYLKELSKTMNPNWDFDNQNIPIIRMSGKSNIKKYADFYRHFEVQVFSLVDLDMLIDGFDKYEIGAEILSKREDLLKKLDDISESGDFDSDLKKSKIKELTRRYNWKQKYSRLKELATLVKEGGPISDDDISDIDFLFAEESNNLRRQILGYPEGI
;
A
#
# COMPACT_ATOMS: atom_id res chain seq x y z
N MET A 1 15.79 -22.92 -18.05
CA MET A 1 15.71 -21.76 -17.14
C MET A 1 15.91 -22.31 -15.73
N ASN A 2 16.83 -21.76 -14.94
CA ASN A 2 17.28 -22.38 -13.68
C ASN A 2 16.72 -21.59 -12.48
N LEU A 3 15.49 -21.93 -12.08
CA LEU A 3 14.70 -21.24 -11.05
C LEU A 3 15.33 -21.30 -9.64
N GLU A 4 16.27 -22.22 -9.40
CA GLU A 4 16.87 -22.45 -8.08
C GLU A 4 17.96 -21.44 -7.68
N ARG A 5 18.51 -20.66 -8.62
CA ARG A 5 19.70 -19.82 -8.36
C ARG A 5 19.42 -18.36 -8.00
N ASP A 6 18.18 -17.90 -8.14
CA ASP A 6 17.83 -16.52 -7.84
C ASP A 6 17.00 -16.48 -6.56
N ILE A 7 17.50 -15.79 -5.53
CA ILE A 7 16.86 -15.67 -4.21
C ILE A 7 15.45 -15.07 -4.33
N SER A 8 15.20 -14.28 -5.38
CA SER A 8 13.88 -13.76 -5.76
C SER A 8 12.87 -14.85 -6.13
N TYR A 9 13.30 -15.94 -6.78
CA TYR A 9 12.38 -17.01 -7.20
C TYR A 9 12.00 -17.96 -6.07
N LYS A 10 12.76 -18.04 -4.98
CA LYS A 10 12.41 -18.86 -3.81
C LYS A 10 11.12 -18.37 -3.15
N ASP A 11 10.97 -17.06 -3.05
CA ASP A 11 9.78 -16.38 -2.53
C ASP A 11 8.56 -16.57 -3.43
N ALA A 12 8.81 -16.50 -4.74
CA ALA A 12 7.85 -16.80 -5.80
C ALA A 12 7.40 -18.28 -5.77
N PHE A 13 8.33 -19.20 -5.47
CA PHE A 13 8.06 -20.62 -5.29
C PHE A 13 7.24 -20.90 -4.03
N GLN A 14 7.43 -20.13 -2.95
CA GLN A 14 6.59 -20.22 -1.76
C GLN A 14 5.15 -19.77 -2.02
N ILE A 15 4.95 -18.70 -2.80
CA ILE A 15 3.62 -18.29 -3.27
C ILE A 15 2.95 -19.43 -4.05
N LEU A 16 3.70 -20.08 -4.93
CA LEU A 16 3.28 -21.25 -5.71
C LEU A 16 2.88 -22.45 -4.84
N CYS A 17 3.70 -22.80 -3.84
CA CYS A 17 3.54 -24.04 -3.08
C CYS A 17 2.57 -23.95 -1.91
N TYR A 18 2.39 -22.78 -1.29
CA TYR A 18 1.63 -22.66 -0.05
C TYR A 18 0.24 -22.02 -0.19
N GLU A 19 -0.04 -21.32 -1.29
CA GLU A 19 -1.28 -20.52 -1.40
C GLU A 19 -2.30 -21.04 -2.42
N ASN A 20 -2.12 -22.26 -2.95
CA ASN A 20 -3.01 -22.86 -3.95
C ASN A 20 -3.25 -21.95 -5.18
N SER A 21 -2.23 -21.20 -5.57
CA SER A 21 -2.24 -20.24 -6.68
C SER A 21 -2.06 -20.90 -8.06
N THR A 22 -1.99 -22.23 -8.12
CA THR A 22 -1.80 -23.02 -9.34
C THR A 22 -2.76 -22.66 -10.50
N PRO A 23 -4.05 -22.35 -10.27
CA PRO A 23 -4.96 -21.94 -11.36
C PRO A 23 -4.51 -20.67 -12.09
N ALA A 24 -3.79 -19.76 -11.42
CA ALA A 24 -3.34 -18.50 -12.01
C ALA A 24 -2.32 -18.69 -13.14
N PHE A 25 -1.59 -19.81 -13.19
CA PHE A 25 -0.66 -20.11 -14.28
C PHE A 25 -1.33 -20.54 -15.58
N PHE A 26 -2.58 -20.99 -15.50
CA PHE A 26 -3.37 -21.40 -16.66
C PHE A 26 -4.34 -20.30 -17.11
N ALA A 27 -4.22 -19.11 -16.51
CA ALA A 27 -5.08 -17.97 -16.77
C ALA A 27 -4.29 -16.84 -17.42
N ASN A 28 -4.92 -16.14 -18.37
CA ASN A 28 -4.33 -14.95 -18.98
C ASN A 28 -4.49 -13.72 -18.10
N LYS A 29 -5.39 -13.79 -17.10
CA LYS A 29 -5.73 -12.71 -16.19
C LYS A 29 -5.92 -13.24 -14.79
N VAL A 30 -5.53 -12.46 -13.80
CA VAL A 30 -5.73 -12.76 -12.37
C VAL A 30 -6.26 -11.53 -11.65
N LEU A 31 -7.16 -11.74 -10.68
CA LEU A 31 -7.63 -10.70 -9.78
C LEU A 31 -7.06 -10.93 -8.38
N LEU A 32 -6.29 -9.98 -7.87
CA LEU A 32 -5.79 -9.98 -6.51
C LEU A 32 -6.79 -9.28 -5.59
N VAL A 33 -7.06 -9.87 -4.43
CA VAL A 33 -7.96 -9.30 -3.41
C VAL A 33 -7.30 -9.33 -2.04
N GLU A 34 -7.70 -8.44 -1.14
CA GLU A 34 -7.07 -8.29 0.18
C GLU A 34 -7.48 -9.37 1.18
N GLY A 35 -8.69 -9.91 1.08
CA GLY A 35 -9.16 -10.88 2.06
C GLY A 35 -10.19 -11.87 1.54
N ASP A 36 -10.57 -12.80 2.43
CA ASP A 36 -11.61 -13.79 2.16
C ASP A 36 -12.97 -13.14 1.89
N SER A 37 -13.27 -12.01 2.54
CA SER A 37 -14.52 -11.27 2.33
C SER A 37 -14.69 -10.84 0.87
N ASP A 38 -13.66 -10.22 0.28
CA ASP A 38 -13.69 -9.80 -1.13
C ASP A 38 -13.81 -11.00 -2.06
N PHE A 39 -13.06 -12.06 -1.78
CA PHE A 39 -13.09 -13.29 -2.57
C PHE A 39 -14.49 -13.89 -2.61
N ILE A 40 -15.12 -14.07 -1.45
CA ILE A 40 -16.47 -14.65 -1.34
C ILE A 40 -17.48 -13.72 -2.00
N TYR A 41 -17.42 -12.42 -1.69
CA TYR A 41 -18.38 -11.44 -2.18
C TYR A 41 -18.34 -11.31 -3.71
N LEU A 42 -17.17 -11.13 -4.31
CA LEU A 42 -17.04 -10.98 -5.76
C LEU A 42 -17.44 -12.24 -6.52
N LYS A 43 -17.13 -13.41 -5.96
CA LYS A 43 -17.48 -14.70 -6.59
C LYS A 43 -18.99 -14.88 -6.69
N GLU A 44 -19.74 -14.50 -5.65
CA GLU A 44 -21.20 -14.55 -5.67
C GLU A 44 -21.83 -13.38 -6.44
N LEU A 45 -21.27 -12.18 -6.28
CA LEU A 45 -21.78 -10.97 -6.93
C LEU A 45 -21.69 -11.08 -8.46
N SER A 46 -20.56 -11.54 -8.99
CA SER A 46 -20.35 -11.67 -10.44
C SER A 46 -21.44 -12.52 -11.10
N LYS A 47 -21.71 -13.71 -10.54
CA LYS A 47 -22.77 -14.62 -11.00
C LYS A 47 -24.16 -14.02 -10.92
N THR A 48 -24.44 -13.30 -9.83
CA THR A 48 -25.75 -12.69 -9.55
C THR A 48 -26.03 -11.51 -10.48
N MET A 49 -25.02 -10.66 -10.72
CA MET A 49 -25.15 -9.47 -11.57
C MET A 49 -25.28 -9.85 -13.05
N ASN A 50 -24.42 -10.76 -13.51
CA ASN A 50 -24.44 -11.26 -14.87
C ASN A 50 -23.73 -12.62 -14.93
N PRO A 51 -24.42 -13.72 -15.27
CA PRO A 51 -23.79 -15.03 -15.35
C PRO A 51 -22.58 -15.11 -16.30
N ASN A 52 -22.48 -14.21 -17.29
CA ASN A 52 -21.33 -14.13 -18.18
C ASN A 52 -20.09 -13.52 -17.52
N TRP A 53 -20.23 -12.86 -16.36
CA TRP A 53 -19.13 -12.29 -15.58
C TRP A 53 -18.54 -13.26 -14.56
N ASP A 54 -19.08 -14.48 -14.47
CA ASP A 54 -18.56 -15.50 -13.58
C ASP A 54 -17.06 -15.74 -13.83
N PHE A 55 -16.25 -15.42 -12.81
CA PHE A 55 -14.79 -15.55 -12.84
C PHE A 55 -14.33 -16.96 -13.18
N ASP A 56 -15.05 -17.99 -12.72
CA ASP A 56 -14.73 -19.39 -13.00
C ASP A 56 -14.93 -19.67 -14.52
N ASN A 57 -16.02 -19.17 -15.11
CA ASN A 57 -16.33 -19.34 -16.54
C ASN A 57 -15.41 -18.54 -17.46
N GLN A 58 -14.95 -17.37 -17.00
CA GLN A 58 -14.01 -16.52 -17.74
C GLN A 58 -12.54 -16.94 -17.56
N ASN A 59 -12.28 -17.99 -16.76
CA ASN A 59 -10.93 -18.43 -16.39
C ASN A 59 -10.09 -17.27 -15.83
N ILE A 60 -10.65 -16.51 -14.89
CA ILE A 60 -9.99 -15.41 -14.18
C ILE A 60 -9.90 -15.77 -12.69
N PRO A 61 -8.80 -16.37 -12.23
CA PRO A 61 -8.64 -16.74 -10.84
C PRO A 61 -8.62 -15.51 -9.93
N ILE A 62 -9.29 -15.62 -8.79
CA ILE A 62 -9.23 -14.64 -7.71
C ILE A 62 -8.23 -15.14 -6.67
N ILE A 63 -7.17 -14.38 -6.44
CA ILE A 63 -6.07 -14.71 -5.53
C ILE A 63 -6.15 -13.81 -4.30
N ARG A 64 -6.20 -14.45 -3.13
CA ARG A 64 -6.23 -13.76 -1.85
C ARG A 64 -4.80 -13.44 -1.44
N MET A 65 -4.54 -12.17 -1.18
CA MET A 65 -3.26 -11.74 -0.62
C MET A 65 -3.43 -11.67 0.88
N SER A 66 -2.51 -12.24 1.66
CA SER A 66 -2.53 -12.11 3.12
C SER A 66 -2.09 -10.69 3.57
N GLY A 67 -2.80 -9.65 3.13
CA GLY A 67 -2.57 -8.23 3.42
C GLY A 67 -1.91 -7.39 2.31
N LYS A 68 -2.13 -6.07 2.37
CA LYS A 68 -1.68 -5.03 1.40
C LYS A 68 -0.16 -4.89 1.24
N SER A 69 0.65 -5.46 2.14
CA SER A 69 2.11 -5.40 2.04
C SER A 69 2.67 -6.19 0.85
N ASN A 70 1.92 -7.19 0.36
CA ASN A 70 2.43 -8.14 -0.63
C ASN A 70 1.96 -7.88 -2.07
N ILE A 71 1.09 -6.90 -2.32
CA ILE A 71 0.52 -6.65 -3.66
C ILE A 71 1.59 -6.60 -4.75
N LYS A 72 2.63 -5.78 -4.56
CA LYS A 72 3.73 -5.66 -5.52
C LYS A 72 4.40 -7.00 -5.79
N LYS A 73 4.63 -7.80 -4.75
CA LYS A 73 5.24 -9.12 -4.86
C LYS A 73 4.42 -10.06 -5.74
N TYR A 74 3.10 -10.13 -5.55
CA TYR A 74 2.21 -10.93 -6.41
C TYR A 74 2.13 -10.36 -7.82
N ALA A 75 2.00 -9.04 -7.95
CA ALA A 75 1.89 -8.39 -9.24
C ALA A 75 3.13 -8.64 -10.11
N ASP A 76 4.32 -8.39 -9.56
CA ASP A 76 5.60 -8.62 -10.25
C ASP A 76 5.77 -10.10 -10.60
N PHE A 77 5.37 -11.00 -9.68
CA PHE A 77 5.43 -12.44 -9.91
C PHE A 77 4.57 -12.88 -11.09
N TYR A 78 3.28 -12.55 -11.12
CA TYR A 78 2.39 -12.97 -12.20
C TYR A 78 2.72 -12.29 -13.54
N ARG A 79 3.13 -11.02 -13.51
CA ARG A 79 3.60 -10.30 -14.70
C ARG A 79 4.83 -10.94 -15.32
N HIS A 80 5.71 -11.55 -14.52
CA HIS A 80 6.86 -12.31 -15.03
C HIS A 80 6.43 -13.50 -15.91
N PHE A 81 5.25 -14.08 -15.66
CA PHE A 81 4.66 -15.12 -16.50
C PHE A 81 3.70 -14.57 -17.56
N GLU A 82 3.79 -13.27 -17.87
CA GLU A 82 2.94 -12.56 -18.84
C GLU A 82 1.44 -12.61 -18.50
N VAL A 83 1.09 -12.90 -17.24
CA VAL A 83 -0.29 -12.89 -16.77
C VAL A 83 -0.70 -11.45 -16.44
N GLN A 84 -1.84 -11.01 -16.96
CA GLN A 84 -2.37 -9.69 -16.66
C GLN A 84 -2.93 -9.64 -15.23
N VAL A 85 -2.45 -8.70 -14.43
CA VAL A 85 -2.82 -8.59 -13.01
C VAL A 85 -3.76 -7.41 -12.80
N PHE A 86 -4.90 -7.70 -12.17
CA PHE A 86 -5.82 -6.72 -11.60
C PHE A 86 -5.80 -6.84 -10.08
N SER A 87 -6.13 -5.77 -9.37
CA SER A 87 -6.19 -5.76 -7.91
C SER A 87 -7.39 -4.97 -7.42
N LEU A 88 -8.12 -5.55 -6.46
CA LEU A 88 -9.10 -4.86 -5.65
C LEU A 88 -8.53 -4.69 -4.24
N VAL A 89 -8.47 -3.44 -3.79
CA VAL A 89 -7.91 -3.05 -2.49
C VAL A 89 -8.76 -1.96 -1.87
N ASP A 90 -8.70 -1.85 -0.55
CA ASP A 90 -9.35 -0.77 0.19
C ASP A 90 -8.84 0.62 -0.22
N LEU A 91 -9.65 1.63 0.11
CA LEU A 91 -9.39 3.03 -0.22
C LEU A 91 -8.18 3.63 0.51
N ASP A 92 -7.87 3.14 1.72
CA ASP A 92 -6.69 3.54 2.51
C ASP A 92 -5.38 3.38 1.73
N MET A 93 -5.36 2.54 0.70
CA MET A 93 -4.23 2.37 -0.21
C MET A 93 -3.84 3.66 -0.95
N LEU A 94 -4.76 4.59 -1.15
CA LEU A 94 -4.45 5.91 -1.72
C LEU A 94 -3.57 6.74 -0.78
N ILE A 95 -3.68 6.51 0.52
CA ILE A 95 -2.86 7.18 1.53
C ILE A 95 -1.57 6.37 1.72
N ASP A 96 -1.69 5.08 2.03
CA ASP A 96 -0.55 4.22 2.38
C ASP A 96 -0.39 3.04 1.44
N GLY A 97 0.77 2.99 0.78
CA GLY A 97 1.16 1.86 -0.07
C GLY A 97 0.94 2.10 -1.55
N PHE A 98 0.35 3.23 -1.97
CA PHE A 98 0.17 3.57 -3.38
C PHE A 98 1.44 3.42 -4.23
N ASP A 99 2.60 3.66 -3.62
CA ASP A 99 3.95 3.49 -4.18
C ASP A 99 4.29 2.05 -4.60
N LYS A 100 3.50 1.07 -4.16
CA LYS A 100 3.63 -0.34 -4.54
C LYS A 100 3.11 -0.65 -5.94
N TYR A 101 2.40 0.28 -6.56
CA TYR A 101 1.91 0.12 -7.93
C TYR A 101 2.74 0.91 -8.93
N GLU A 102 2.93 0.32 -10.10
CA GLU A 102 3.42 1.06 -11.27
C GLU A 102 2.22 1.73 -11.94
N ILE A 103 2.19 3.06 -11.90
CA ILE A 103 1.04 3.83 -12.40
C ILE A 103 1.51 4.96 -13.31
N GLY A 104 0.70 5.27 -14.33
CA GLY A 104 0.96 6.39 -15.23
C GLY A 104 0.85 7.75 -14.55
N ALA A 105 1.55 8.74 -15.12
CA ALA A 105 1.63 10.11 -14.60
C ALA A 105 0.26 10.77 -14.35
N GLU A 106 -0.75 10.46 -15.16
CA GLU A 106 -2.10 11.00 -15.00
C GLU A 106 -2.75 10.61 -13.66
N ILE A 107 -2.62 9.33 -13.26
CA ILE A 107 -3.22 8.84 -12.03
C ILE A 107 -2.43 9.35 -10.81
N LEU A 108 -1.11 9.49 -10.95
CA LEU A 108 -0.27 10.13 -9.93
C LEU A 108 -0.74 11.56 -9.65
N SER A 109 -0.93 12.36 -10.71
CA SER A 109 -1.45 13.73 -10.57
C SER A 109 -2.83 13.78 -9.92
N LYS A 110 -3.76 12.88 -10.29
CA LYS A 110 -5.08 12.79 -9.63
C LYS A 110 -4.98 12.45 -8.15
N ARG A 111 -4.03 11.60 -7.77
CA ARG A 111 -3.77 11.29 -6.36
C ARG A 111 -3.22 12.50 -5.63
N GLU A 112 -2.26 13.21 -6.21
CA GLU A 112 -1.69 14.43 -5.60
C GLU A 112 -2.78 15.49 -5.37
N ASP A 113 -3.66 15.70 -6.36
CA ASP A 113 -4.81 16.60 -6.22
C ASP A 113 -5.77 16.15 -5.12
N LEU A 114 -5.98 14.84 -4.96
CA LEU A 114 -6.79 14.29 -3.86
C LEU A 114 -6.13 14.57 -2.51
N LEU A 115 -4.84 14.25 -2.36
CA LEU A 115 -4.10 14.46 -1.12
C LEU A 115 -4.10 15.93 -0.71
N LYS A 116 -3.89 16.84 -1.67
CA LYS A 116 -3.95 18.27 -1.44
C LYS A 116 -5.31 18.72 -0.93
N LYS A 117 -6.40 18.22 -1.52
CA LYS A 117 -7.76 18.53 -1.03
C LYS A 117 -8.01 18.00 0.38
N LEU A 118 -7.47 16.83 0.72
CA LEU A 118 -7.58 16.28 2.07
C LEU A 118 -6.80 17.16 3.06
N ASP A 119 -5.62 17.64 2.67
CA ASP A 119 -4.82 18.57 3.49
C ASP A 119 -5.55 19.91 3.69
N ASP A 120 -6.12 20.51 2.64
CA ASP A 120 -6.91 21.75 2.71
C ASP A 120 -8.14 21.59 3.65
N ILE A 121 -8.77 20.42 3.65
CA ILE A 121 -9.88 20.10 4.57
C ILE A 121 -9.37 19.94 6.00
N SER A 122 -8.18 19.36 6.19
CA SER A 122 -7.58 19.21 7.51
C SER A 122 -7.26 20.55 8.17
N GLU A 123 -6.79 21.53 7.39
CA GLU A 123 -6.45 22.88 7.87
C GLU A 123 -7.70 23.73 8.20
N SER A 124 -8.84 23.41 7.60
CA SER A 124 -10.10 24.16 7.77
C SER A 124 -11.10 23.49 8.71
N GLY A 125 -10.85 22.24 9.12
CA GLY A 125 -11.70 21.46 10.01
C GLY A 125 -11.16 21.34 11.43
N ASP A 126 -11.97 20.76 12.31
CA ASP A 126 -11.61 20.47 13.71
C ASP A 126 -11.25 18.97 13.83
N PHE A 127 -10.21 18.55 13.10
CA PHE A 127 -9.73 17.17 13.10
C PHE A 127 -8.56 17.01 14.08
N ASP A 128 -8.59 15.97 14.90
CA ASP A 128 -7.54 15.69 15.86
C ASP A 128 -6.39 14.91 15.17
N SER A 129 -5.21 15.53 15.16
CA SER A 129 -3.99 14.95 14.60
C SER A 129 -3.36 13.89 15.53
N ASP A 130 -3.80 13.80 16.78
CA ASP A 130 -3.14 12.95 17.78
C ASP A 130 -3.15 11.48 17.37
N LEU A 131 -1.95 10.94 17.20
CA LEU A 131 -1.73 9.50 17.04
C LEU A 131 -1.96 8.79 18.38
N LYS A 132 -2.68 7.66 18.35
CA LYS A 132 -2.81 6.80 19.54
C LYS A 132 -1.43 6.38 20.05
N LYS A 133 -1.24 6.35 21.37
CA LYS A 133 0.03 5.91 22.02
C LYS A 133 0.53 4.54 21.54
N SER A 134 -0.36 3.62 21.19
CA SER A 134 -0.03 2.32 20.60
C SER A 134 0.65 2.46 19.23
N LYS A 135 0.18 3.38 18.39
CA LYS A 135 0.72 3.67 17.07
C LYS A 135 2.09 4.34 17.14
N ILE A 136 2.27 5.30 18.05
CA ILE A 136 3.57 5.92 18.34
C ILE A 136 4.60 4.86 18.78
N LYS A 137 4.18 3.90 19.61
CA LYS A 137 5.03 2.78 20.04
C LYS A 137 5.39 1.82 18.90
N GLU A 138 4.51 1.66 17.91
CA GLU A 138 4.78 0.88 16.71
C GLU A 138 5.81 1.60 15.80
N LEU A 139 5.60 2.90 15.56
CA LEU A 139 6.49 3.74 14.75
C LEU A 139 7.91 3.76 15.30
N THR A 140 8.06 3.97 16.61
CA THR A 140 9.37 3.98 17.28
C THR A 140 10.14 2.66 17.22
N ARG A 141 9.46 1.54 16.92
CA ARG A 141 10.10 0.24 16.68
C ARG A 141 10.58 0.07 15.25
N ARG A 142 10.03 0.81 14.28
CA ARG A 142 10.45 0.74 12.87
C ARG A 142 11.89 1.26 12.75
N TYR A 143 12.73 0.49 12.07
CA TYR A 143 14.16 0.82 11.93
C TYR A 143 14.40 2.19 11.29
N ASN A 144 13.61 2.53 10.27
CA ASN A 144 13.66 3.82 9.59
C ASN A 144 13.35 4.99 10.54
N TRP A 145 12.42 4.82 11.48
CA TRP A 145 12.07 5.88 12.44
C TRP A 145 13.24 6.23 13.37
N LYS A 146 14.03 5.24 13.80
CA LYS A 146 15.21 5.49 14.63
C LYS A 146 16.27 6.27 13.87
N GLN A 147 16.48 5.97 12.60
CA GLN A 147 17.42 6.72 11.75
C GLN A 147 16.97 8.17 11.57
N LYS A 148 15.69 8.38 11.26
CA LYS A 148 15.09 9.72 11.16
C LYS A 148 15.20 10.51 12.46
N TYR A 149 14.93 9.87 13.60
CA TYR A 149 15.05 10.52 14.90
C TYR A 149 16.50 10.88 15.24
N SER A 150 17.47 10.07 14.84
CA SER A 150 18.90 10.42 14.95
C SER A 150 19.25 11.60 14.05
N ARG A 151 18.77 11.62 12.80
CA ARG A 151 18.93 12.74 11.86
C ARG A 151 18.38 14.05 12.45
N LEU A 152 17.21 14.01 13.07
CA LEU A 152 16.63 15.17 13.77
C LEU A 152 17.54 15.68 14.89
N LYS A 153 18.20 14.80 15.65
CA LYS A 153 19.16 15.23 16.70
C LYS A 153 20.38 15.93 16.11
N GLU A 154 20.86 15.46 14.96
CA GLU A 154 21.95 16.12 14.22
C GLU A 154 21.51 17.51 13.76
N LEU A 155 20.33 17.63 13.15
CA LEU A 155 19.75 18.91 12.74
C LEU A 155 19.54 19.86 13.93
N ALA A 156 19.03 19.37 15.05
CA ALA A 156 18.86 20.18 16.26
C ALA A 156 20.19 20.69 16.83
N THR A 157 21.29 19.96 16.61
CA THR A 157 22.64 20.40 17.00
C THR A 157 23.14 21.48 16.05
N LEU A 158 22.97 21.27 14.74
CA LEU A 158 23.34 22.22 13.69
C LEU A 158 22.62 23.57 13.86
N VAL A 159 21.33 23.56 14.19
CA VAL A 159 20.55 24.77 14.46
C VAL A 159 21.05 25.50 15.70
N LYS A 160 21.40 24.78 16.78
CA LYS A 160 21.97 25.39 18.00
C LYS A 160 23.32 26.05 17.75
N GLU A 161 24.08 25.53 16.81
CA GLU A 161 25.37 26.08 16.38
C GLU A 161 25.22 27.23 15.37
N GLY A 162 23.98 27.60 15.01
CA GLY A 162 23.69 28.67 14.05
C GLY A 162 23.93 28.28 12.60
N GLY A 163 23.98 26.97 12.31
CA GLY A 163 24.14 26.46 10.95
C GLY A 163 22.89 26.69 10.08
N PRO A 164 23.07 26.84 8.75
CA PRO A 164 21.95 26.97 7.83
C PRO A 164 21.19 25.64 7.69
N ILE A 165 19.86 25.72 7.68
CA ILE A 165 18.97 24.59 7.37
C ILE A 165 18.64 24.67 5.88
N SER A 166 18.77 23.56 5.16
CA SER A 166 18.36 23.45 3.75
C SER A 166 16.89 23.04 3.61
N ASP A 167 16.32 23.20 2.42
CA ASP A 167 14.96 22.74 2.12
C ASP A 167 14.82 21.21 2.29
N ASP A 168 15.89 20.46 1.99
CA ASP A 168 15.95 19.01 2.20
C ASP A 168 15.86 18.66 3.71
N ASP A 169 16.51 19.46 4.57
CA ASP A 169 16.46 19.26 6.02
C ASP A 169 15.06 19.56 6.60
N ILE A 170 14.33 20.51 6.02
CA ILE A 170 12.92 20.79 6.38
C ILE A 170 12.05 19.60 5.97
N SER A 171 12.22 19.10 4.74
CA SER A 171 11.50 17.91 4.28
C SER A 171 11.76 16.68 5.17
N ASP A 172 12.98 16.50 5.67
CA ASP A 172 13.32 15.42 6.60
C ASP A 172 12.56 15.55 7.94
N ILE A 173 12.35 16.78 8.41
CA ILE A 173 11.57 17.07 9.64
C ILE A 173 10.10 16.78 9.39
N ASP A 174 9.52 17.27 8.30
CA ASP A 174 8.11 17.01 7.95
C ASP A 174 7.84 15.52 7.77
N PHE A 175 8.83 14.77 7.30
CA PHE A 175 8.74 13.32 7.11
C PHE A 175 8.72 12.52 8.43
N LEU A 176 8.98 13.15 9.58
CA LEU A 176 8.65 12.58 10.90
C LEU A 176 7.15 12.69 11.17
N PHE A 177 6.53 13.80 10.81
CA PHE A 177 5.10 14.04 11.06
C PHE A 177 4.18 13.49 9.96
N ALA A 178 4.74 12.92 8.89
CA ALA A 178 3.98 12.32 7.79
C ALA A 178 2.94 11.28 8.23
N GLU A 179 3.15 10.55 9.33
CA GLU A 179 2.14 9.61 9.85
C GLU A 179 0.95 10.34 10.50
N GLU A 180 1.16 11.50 11.13
CA GLU A 180 0.08 12.35 11.66
C GLU A 180 -0.75 12.93 10.51
N SER A 181 -0.09 13.45 9.46
CA SER A 181 -0.77 13.91 8.24
C SER A 181 -1.55 12.77 7.57
N ASN A 182 -0.96 11.57 7.46
CA ASN A 182 -1.66 10.41 6.92
C ASN A 182 -2.86 9.99 7.79
N ASN A 183 -2.74 10.04 9.12
CA ASN A 183 -3.84 9.78 10.03
C ASN A 183 -5.01 10.77 9.82
N LEU A 184 -4.72 12.07 9.72
CA LEU A 184 -5.73 13.09 9.40
C LEU A 184 -6.43 12.80 8.07
N ARG A 185 -5.66 12.50 7.01
CA ARG A 185 -6.21 12.13 5.69
C ARG A 185 -7.12 10.91 5.78
N ARG A 186 -6.79 9.89 6.58
CA ARG A 186 -7.62 8.69 6.79
C ARG A 186 -8.94 9.06 7.46
N GLN A 187 -8.90 9.88 8.51
CA GLN A 187 -10.11 10.37 9.20
C GLN A 187 -11.04 11.13 8.25
N ILE A 188 -10.49 12.03 7.42
CA ILE A 188 -11.25 12.83 6.45
C ILE A 188 -11.86 11.94 5.36
N LEU A 189 -11.15 10.90 4.90
CA LEU A 189 -11.68 9.90 3.97
C LEU A 189 -12.76 8.99 4.59
N GLY A 190 -13.05 9.13 5.89
CA GLY A 190 -14.03 8.29 6.58
C GLY A 190 -13.51 6.90 6.92
N TYR A 191 -12.18 6.70 6.91
CA TYR A 191 -11.51 5.49 7.39
C TYR A 191 -10.93 5.77 8.79
N PRO A 192 -11.66 5.51 9.89
CA PRO A 192 -11.07 5.61 11.22
C PRO A 192 -9.94 4.59 11.35
N GLU A 193 -8.81 4.98 11.96
CA GLU A 193 -7.75 4.03 12.32
C GLU A 193 -8.36 2.82 13.03
N GLY A 194 -7.95 1.62 12.59
CA GLY A 194 -8.47 0.33 13.00
C GLY A 194 -8.91 0.24 14.47
N ILE A 195 -10.04 -0.45 14.63
CA ILE A 195 -10.31 -1.27 15.82
C ILE A 195 -9.12 -2.25 16.00
#